data_AF-A0A0G1JSI0-F1
#
_entry.id   AF-A0A0G1JSI0-F1
#
_cell.length_a   1.000
_cell.length_b   1.000
_cell.length_c   1.000
_cell.angle_alpha   90.00
_cell.angle_beta   90.00
_cell.angle_gamma   90.00
#
_symmetry.space_group_name_H-M   'P 1'
#
loop_
_entity.id
_entity.type
_entity.pdbx_description
1 polymer ?
#
loop_
_entity_poly.entity_id
_entity_poly.type
_entity_poly.pdbx_seq_one_letter_code
_entity_poly.pdbx_strand_id
1 'polypeptide(L)'
;MVASLGHEAEQGPGFLGISVEKEGKLKELASRRERGKVSKNDYELNYLAYLIEMGESLRRSDLQPREEPGEAVVLESWQFAELGTLMITLKTGQRIIIDSDDFPPDNVLIIYPDDLGTQEDERRWDEEHKTPGS
;
A
#
# COMPACT_ATOMS: atom_id res chain seq x y z
N MET A 1 13.95 20.38 44.71
CA MET A 1 15.19 20.66 43.96
C MET A 1 15.85 19.32 43.70
N VAL A 2 16.07 18.81 42.50
CA VAL A 2 16.16 19.40 41.15
C VAL A 2 15.56 18.40 40.15
N ALA A 3 14.97 18.93 39.08
CA ALA A 3 14.31 18.23 38.00
C ALA A 3 15.23 17.27 37.22
N SER A 4 14.63 16.28 36.56
CA SER A 4 15.17 15.66 35.35
C SER A 4 14.09 15.71 34.28
N LEU A 5 14.26 16.68 33.38
CA LEU A 5 13.58 16.86 32.12
C LEU A 5 14.30 16.05 31.03
N GLY A 6 13.54 15.64 30.01
CA GLY A 6 14.03 15.16 28.71
C GLY A 6 13.75 13.67 28.53
N HIS A 7 12.97 13.21 27.55
CA HIS A 7 12.68 13.79 26.24
C HIS A 7 11.31 13.27 25.79
N GLU A 8 10.36 14.17 25.56
CA GLU A 8 9.16 13.91 24.79
C GLU A 8 9.62 13.78 23.33
N ALA A 9 9.67 12.56 22.81
CA ALA A 9 9.76 12.34 21.37
C ALA A 9 8.33 12.46 20.82
N GLU A 10 8.06 13.60 20.18
CA GLU A 10 6.85 13.89 19.44
C GLU A 10 6.54 12.75 18.47
N GLN A 11 5.44 12.04 18.73
CA GLN A 11 4.86 11.11 17.77
C GLN A 11 4.29 11.94 16.63
N GLY A 12 5.02 11.98 15.51
CA GLY A 12 4.51 12.47 14.25
C GLY A 12 3.23 11.73 13.85
N PRO A 13 2.30 12.38 13.14
CA PRO A 13 1.03 11.76 12.81
C PRO A 13 1.21 10.69 11.74
N GLY A 14 1.09 9.43 12.17
CA GLY A 14 0.50 8.35 11.37
C GLY A 14 1.43 7.59 10.44
N PHE A 15 2.23 6.67 10.98
CA PHE A 15 2.43 5.32 10.44
C PHE A 15 3.21 4.48 11.47
N LEU A 16 3.03 3.16 11.47
CA LEU A 16 3.64 2.13 12.35
C LEU A 16 3.00 1.87 13.73
N GLY A 17 2.01 0.97 13.76
CA GLY A 17 1.50 0.28 14.95
C GLY A 17 2.08 -1.14 15.08
N ILE A 18 3.35 -1.24 15.47
CA ILE A 18 4.11 -2.49 15.50
C ILE A 18 3.44 -3.56 16.42
N SER A 19 3.19 -4.75 15.85
CA SER A 19 2.84 -6.05 16.49
C SER A 19 1.39 -6.39 16.90
N VAL A 20 0.37 -5.57 16.63
CA VAL A 20 -1.07 -5.99 16.69
C VAL A 20 -1.71 -6.07 15.28
N GLU A 21 -1.01 -5.55 14.27
CA GLU A 21 -1.56 -5.33 12.93
C GLU A 21 -1.74 -6.59 12.08
N LYS A 22 -0.86 -7.60 12.15
CA LYS A 22 -0.89 -8.73 11.19
C LYS A 22 -2.14 -9.58 11.30
N GLU A 23 -2.48 -10.07 12.49
CA GLU A 23 -3.68 -10.88 12.71
C GLU A 23 -4.97 -10.09 12.38
N GLY A 24 -5.01 -8.80 12.73
CA GLY A 24 -6.12 -7.91 12.39
C GLY A 24 -6.28 -7.73 10.88
N LYS A 25 -5.19 -7.49 10.16
CA LYS A 25 -5.15 -7.36 8.70
C LYS A 25 -5.61 -8.64 8.01
N LEU A 26 -5.12 -9.80 8.45
CA LEU A 26 -5.51 -11.10 7.91
C LEU A 26 -6.99 -11.42 8.19
N LYS A 27 -7.50 -11.06 9.36
CA LYS A 27 -8.92 -11.23 9.71
C LYS A 27 -9.82 -10.36 8.83
N GLU A 28 -9.44 -9.10 8.58
CA GLU A 28 -10.20 -8.24 7.67
C GLU A 28 -10.12 -8.73 6.22
N LEU A 29 -8.96 -9.22 5.76
CA LEU A 29 -8.83 -9.86 4.44
C LEU A 29 -9.80 -11.05 4.30
N ALA A 30 -9.83 -11.95 5.30
CA ALA A 30 -10.76 -13.08 5.32
C ALA A 30 -12.23 -12.61 5.25
N SER A 31 -12.60 -11.64 6.08
CA SER A 31 -13.94 -11.04 6.09
C SER A 31 -14.32 -10.40 4.75
N ARG A 32 -13.38 -9.76 4.04
CA ARG A 32 -13.62 -9.19 2.70
C ARG A 32 -13.82 -10.27 1.64
N ARG A 33 -13.05 -11.36 1.70
CA ARG A 33 -13.20 -12.55 0.83
C ARG A 33 -14.56 -13.23 1.03
N GLU A 34 -14.98 -13.42 2.28
CA GLU A 34 -16.29 -14.01 2.61
C GLU A 34 -17.46 -13.17 2.08
N ARG A 35 -17.32 -11.84 2.07
CA ARG A 35 -18.32 -10.90 1.52
C ARG A 35 -18.23 -10.73 0.00
N GLY A 36 -17.31 -11.43 -0.68
CA GLY A 36 -17.09 -11.30 -2.13
C GLY A 36 -16.57 -9.94 -2.58
N LYS A 37 -15.98 -9.15 -1.67
CA LYS A 37 -15.40 -7.83 -2.02
C LYS A 37 -14.03 -7.94 -2.68
N VAL A 38 -13.32 -9.03 -2.43
CA VAL A 38 -11.98 -9.35 -2.93
C VAL A 38 -11.97 -10.82 -3.34
N SER A 39 -11.21 -11.15 -4.37
CA SER A 39 -10.97 -12.52 -4.81
C SER A 39 -10.41 -13.40 -3.68
N LYS A 40 -10.65 -14.72 -3.78
CA LYS A 40 -9.99 -15.70 -2.92
C LYS A 40 -8.51 -15.86 -3.24
N ASN A 41 -8.11 -15.48 -4.45
CA ASN A 41 -6.74 -15.50 -4.91
C ASN A 41 -6.06 -14.15 -4.61
N ASP A 42 -4.74 -14.23 -4.43
CA ASP A 42 -3.88 -13.07 -4.23
C ASP A 42 -3.18 -12.71 -5.53
N TYR A 43 -2.88 -11.43 -5.70
CA TYR A 43 -2.25 -10.90 -6.90
C TYR A 43 -0.84 -11.47 -7.13
N GLU A 44 -0.48 -11.66 -8.39
CA GLU A 44 0.77 -12.33 -8.76
C GLU A 44 2.02 -11.47 -8.47
N LEU A 45 2.94 -12.01 -7.66
CA LEU A 45 4.20 -11.34 -7.30
C LEU A 45 5.09 -11.03 -8.50
N ASN A 46 5.10 -11.93 -9.50
CA ASN A 46 5.92 -11.74 -10.71
C ASN A 46 5.50 -10.48 -11.47
N TYR A 47 4.21 -10.14 -11.46
CA TYR A 47 3.73 -8.94 -12.11
C TYR A 47 4.09 -7.68 -11.31
N LEU A 48 4.09 -7.76 -9.97
CA LEU A 48 4.59 -6.66 -9.13
C LEU A 48 6.06 -6.37 -9.42
N ALA A 49 6.88 -7.40 -9.55
CA ALA A 49 8.29 -7.25 -9.92
C ALA A 49 8.43 -6.56 -11.29
N TYR A 50 7.62 -6.96 -12.28
CA TYR A 50 7.60 -6.32 -13.60
C TYR A 50 7.24 -4.83 -13.52
N LEU A 51 6.24 -4.44 -12.74
CA LEU A 51 5.88 -3.02 -12.56
C LEU A 51 7.04 -2.21 -11.97
N ILE A 52 7.75 -2.78 -10.99
CA ILE A 52 8.91 -2.15 -10.36
C ILE A 52 10.03 -1.97 -11.38
N GLU A 53 10.35 -2.99 -12.17
CA GLU A 53 11.36 -2.91 -13.24
C GLU A 53 11.03 -1.85 -14.29
N MET A 54 9.75 -1.67 -14.59
CA MET A 54 9.25 -0.65 -15.52
C MET A 54 9.14 0.75 -14.89
N GLY A 55 9.32 0.87 -13.57
CA GLY A 55 9.11 2.11 -12.83
C GLY A 55 7.65 2.57 -12.83
N GLU A 56 6.70 1.64 -13.01
CA GLU A 56 5.27 1.92 -13.00
C GLU A 56 4.67 1.73 -11.61
N SER A 57 3.61 2.50 -11.34
CA SER A 57 2.81 2.33 -10.13
C SER A 57 1.76 1.26 -10.31
N LEU A 58 1.52 0.49 -9.24
CA LEU A 58 0.36 -0.38 -9.14
C LEU A 58 -0.92 0.48 -9.05
N ARG A 59 -1.90 0.17 -9.90
CA ARG A 59 -3.16 0.87 -10.04
C ARG A 59 -4.33 -0.09 -9.85
N ARG A 60 -5.53 0.47 -9.67
CA ARG A 60 -6.76 -0.31 -9.51
C ARG A 60 -7.01 -1.27 -10.67
N SER A 61 -6.73 -0.83 -11.90
CA SER A 61 -6.96 -1.62 -13.12
C SER A 61 -6.12 -2.90 -13.17
N ASP A 62 -4.97 -2.93 -12.47
CA ASP A 62 -4.12 -4.11 -12.40
C ASP A 62 -4.76 -5.18 -11.52
N LEU A 63 -5.39 -4.76 -10.41
CA LEU A 63 -5.99 -5.67 -9.44
C LEU A 63 -7.45 -6.04 -9.72
N GLN A 64 -8.16 -5.30 -10.57
CA GLN A 64 -9.60 -5.47 -10.75
C GLN A 64 -9.99 -5.60 -12.24
N PRO A 65 -9.89 -6.81 -12.83
CA PRO A 65 -10.49 -7.08 -14.13
C PRO A 65 -12.02 -6.91 -14.07
N ARG A 66 -12.61 -6.39 -15.16
CA ARG A 66 -13.98 -5.83 -15.22
C ARG A 66 -15.12 -6.74 -14.73
N GLU A 67 -14.92 -8.05 -14.70
CA GLU A 67 -15.97 -9.05 -14.47
C GLU A 67 -15.75 -9.89 -13.20
N GLU A 68 -14.68 -9.62 -12.44
CA GLU A 68 -14.33 -10.41 -11.25
C GLU A 68 -14.12 -9.50 -10.03
N PRO A 69 -14.36 -10.02 -8.80
CA PRO A 69 -13.93 -9.32 -7.59
C PRO A 69 -12.40 -9.16 -7.66
N GLY A 70 -11.92 -7.93 -7.47
CA GLY A 70 -10.50 -7.64 -7.62
C GLY A 70 -9.63 -8.42 -6.62
N GLU A 71 -8.41 -8.70 -7.00
CA GLU A 71 -7.42 -9.41 -6.19
C GLU A 71 -6.74 -8.45 -5.21
N ALA A 72 -6.41 -8.93 -4.01
CA ALA A 72 -5.57 -8.15 -3.10
C ALA A 72 -4.11 -8.49 -3.34
N VAL A 73 -3.22 -7.52 -3.17
CA VAL A 73 -1.80 -7.80 -2.97
C VAL A 73 -1.62 -8.17 -1.51
N VAL A 74 -0.99 -9.32 -1.24
CA VAL A 74 -0.63 -9.76 0.10
C VAL A 74 0.86 -10.09 0.09
N LEU A 75 1.66 -9.27 0.77
CA LEU A 75 3.10 -9.45 0.87
C LEU A 75 3.49 -9.68 2.32
N GLU A 76 4.07 -10.84 2.59
CA GLU A 76 4.83 -11.06 3.81
C GLU A 76 6.12 -10.24 3.79
N SER A 77 6.65 -9.91 4.97
CA SER A 77 7.83 -9.04 5.09
C SER A 77 9.03 -9.49 4.24
N TRP A 78 9.24 -10.81 4.10
CA TRP A 78 10.33 -11.36 3.29
C TRP A 78 10.10 -11.18 1.78
N GLN A 79 8.86 -11.31 1.30
CA GLN A 79 8.52 -11.09 -0.11
C GLN A 79 8.68 -9.62 -0.46
N PHE A 80 8.29 -8.72 0.46
CA PHE A 80 8.45 -7.31 0.22
C PHE A 80 9.92 -6.89 0.23
N ALA A 81 10.74 -7.47 1.10
CA ALA A 81 12.20 -7.28 1.09
C ALA A 81 12.85 -7.75 -0.23
N GLU A 82 12.34 -8.80 -0.87
CA GLU A 82 12.80 -9.22 -2.20
C GLU A 82 12.41 -8.24 -3.31
N LEU A 83 11.27 -7.56 -3.19
CA LEU A 83 10.83 -6.54 -4.13
C LEU A 83 11.55 -5.19 -3.93
N GLY A 84 11.99 -4.89 -2.71
CA GLY A 84 12.73 -3.68 -2.35
C GLY A 84 11.83 -2.45 -2.17
N THR A 85 11.10 -2.06 -3.22
CA THR A 85 10.25 -0.86 -3.20
C THR A 85 9.00 -1.08 -4.05
N LEU A 86 7.87 -0.53 -3.61
CA LEU A 86 6.62 -0.59 -4.37
C LEU A 86 6.02 0.81 -4.53
N MET A 87 5.74 1.19 -5.77
CA MET A 87 5.00 2.42 -6.07
C MET A 87 3.52 2.09 -6.27
N ILE A 88 2.63 2.84 -5.63
CA ILE A 88 1.19 2.68 -5.80
C ILE A 88 0.52 4.03 -6.07
N THR A 89 -0.53 4.00 -6.89
CA THR A 89 -1.42 5.15 -7.10
C THR A 89 -2.63 4.99 -6.19
N LEU A 90 -2.83 5.89 -5.24
CA LEU A 90 -3.99 5.91 -4.35
C LEU A 90 -5.23 6.40 -5.09
N LYS A 91 -6.42 6.09 -4.57
CA LYS A 91 -7.71 6.61 -5.10
C LYS A 91 -7.83 8.14 -5.13
N THR A 92 -6.96 8.85 -4.42
CA THR A 92 -6.85 10.31 -4.46
C THR A 92 -6.12 10.80 -5.72
N GLY A 93 -5.47 9.90 -6.46
CA GLY A 93 -4.54 10.20 -7.53
C GLY A 93 -3.09 10.38 -7.07
N GLN A 94 -2.86 10.47 -5.76
CA GLN A 94 -1.51 10.60 -5.22
C GLN A 94 -0.72 9.31 -5.44
N ARG A 95 0.50 9.45 -5.98
CA ARG A 95 1.49 8.38 -6.00
C ARG A 95 2.25 8.34 -4.68
N ILE A 96 2.37 7.17 -4.09
CA ILE A 96 3.23 6.93 -2.92
C ILE A 96 4.24 5.83 -3.24
N ILE A 97 5.40 5.92 -2.61
CA ILE A 97 6.45 4.91 -2.65
C ILE A 97 6.50 4.29 -1.26
N ILE A 98 6.42 2.97 -1.20
CA ILE A 98 6.54 2.20 0.03
C ILE A 98 7.88 1.47 -0.05
N ASP A 99 8.76 1.74 0.89
CA ASP A 99 10.05 1.06 0.99
C ASP A 99 9.94 -0.17 1.90
N SER A 100 10.62 -1.25 1.50
CA SER A 100 10.64 -2.48 2.28
C SER A 100 11.50 -2.37 3.54
N ASP A 101 12.49 -1.48 3.58
CA ASP A 101 13.33 -1.24 4.76
C ASP A 101 12.53 -0.60 5.92
N ASP A 102 11.47 0.15 5.58
CA ASP A 102 10.55 0.75 6.57
C ASP A 102 9.51 -0.26 7.09
N PHE A 103 9.53 -1.51 6.59
CA PHE A 103 8.52 -2.52 6.89
C PHE A 103 8.95 -3.45 8.03
N PRO A 104 8.19 -3.51 9.16
CA PRO A 104 8.59 -4.32 10.31
C PRO A 104 8.71 -5.83 9.97
N PRO A 105 9.69 -6.53 10.56
CA PRO A 105 9.73 -7.99 10.49
C PRO A 105 8.44 -8.56 11.10
N ASP A 106 7.92 -9.64 10.52
CA ASP A 106 6.67 -10.31 10.91
C ASP A 106 5.37 -9.53 10.63
N ASN A 107 5.41 -8.46 9.84
CA ASN A 107 4.21 -7.76 9.37
C ASN A 107 3.76 -8.29 7.99
N VAL A 108 2.53 -7.95 7.60
CA VAL A 108 1.97 -8.24 6.27
C VAL A 108 1.46 -6.96 5.64
N LEU A 109 1.85 -6.71 4.40
CA LEU A 109 1.34 -5.61 3.59
C LEU A 109 0.15 -6.16 2.79
N ILE A 110 -1.01 -5.54 2.95
CA ILE A 110 -2.21 -5.88 2.20
C ILE A 110 -2.70 -4.63 1.47
N ILE A 111 -2.79 -4.69 0.15
CA ILE A 111 -3.32 -3.61 -0.68
C ILE A 111 -4.59 -4.11 -1.35
N TYR A 112 -5.68 -3.37 -1.17
CA TYR A 112 -6.96 -3.70 -1.77
C TYR A 112 -7.20 -2.86 -3.03
N PRO A 113 -7.93 -3.41 -4.02
CA PRO A 113 -8.28 -2.66 -5.23
C PRO A 113 -8.98 -1.33 -4.96
N ASP A 114 -9.82 -1.27 -3.92
CA ASP A 114 -10.59 -0.07 -3.57
C ASP A 114 -9.75 1.05 -2.94
N ASP A 115 -8.52 0.76 -2.50
CA ASP A 115 -7.59 1.77 -2.01
C ASP A 115 -6.80 2.43 -3.15
N LEU A 116 -6.75 1.77 -4.30
CA LEU A 116 -6.02 2.21 -5.47
C LEU A 116 -6.84 3.12 -6.38
N GLY A 117 -6.13 4.04 -7.01
CA GLY A 117 -6.63 4.92 -8.05
C GLY A 117 -6.36 4.37 -9.44
N THR A 118 -6.89 5.11 -10.41
CA THR A 118 -6.69 4.88 -11.84
C THR A 118 -5.66 5.86 -12.39
N GLN A 119 -5.27 5.65 -13.64
CA GLN A 119 -4.45 6.61 -14.38
C GLN A 119 -5.16 7.98 -14.53
N GLU A 120 -6.50 8.00 -14.55
CA GLU A 120 -7.25 9.25 -14.60
C GLU A 120 -7.17 10.03 -13.28
N ASP A 121 -7.24 9.33 -12.13
CA ASP A 121 -7.09 9.95 -10.81
C ASP A 121 -5.70 10.59 -10.67
N GLU A 122 -4.67 9.88 -11.12
CA GLU A 122 -3.29 10.35 -11.17
C GLU A 122 -3.12 11.59 -12.05
N ARG A 123 -3.65 11.56 -13.28
CA ARG A 123 -3.61 12.70 -14.19
C ARG A 123 -4.30 13.92 -13.57
N ARG A 124 -5.44 13.71 -12.93
CA ARG A 124 -6.20 14.76 -12.27
C ARG A 124 -5.41 15.36 -11.09
N TRP A 125 -4.79 14.52 -10.27
CA TRP A 125 -3.93 14.98 -9.19
C TRP A 125 -2.79 15.84 -9.71
N ASP A 126 -2.11 15.40 -10.77
CA ASP A 126 -1.05 16.16 -11.43
C ASP A 126 -1.58 17.49 -12.00
N GLU A 127 -2.78 17.54 -12.56
CA GLU A 127 -3.40 18.78 -13.06
C GLU A 127 -3.74 19.76 -11.91
N GLU A 128 -4.23 19.25 -10.78
CA GLU A 128 -4.59 20.05 -9.61
C GLU A 128 -3.35 20.56 -8.83
N HIS A 129 -2.24 19.82 -8.87
CA HIS A 129 -1.03 20.11 -8.07
C HIS A 129 0.19 20.52 -8.91
N LYS A 130 0.07 20.57 -10.25
CA LYS A 130 1.04 21.29 -11.08
C LYS A 130 1.01 22.76 -10.69
N THR A 131 2.08 23.23 -10.06
CA THR A 131 2.34 24.67 -9.96
C THR A 131 2.44 25.23 -11.38
N PRO A 132 1.59 26.21 -11.76
CA PRO A 132 1.78 26.88 -13.04
C PRO A 132 3.10 27.66 -12.99
N GLY A 133 4.12 27.15 -13.68
CA GLY A 133 5.39 27.84 -13.96
C GLY A 133 6.59 27.33 -13.15
N SER A 134 7.41 26.51 -13.79
CA SER A 134 8.87 26.49 -13.63
C SER A 134 9.50 26.87 -14.96
#